data_AF-A0A161R610-F1
#
_entry.id   AF-A0A161R610-F1
#
_cell.length_a   1.000
_cell.length_b   1.000
_cell.length_c   1.000
_cell.angle_alpha   90.00
_cell.angle_beta   90.00
_cell.angle_gamma   90.00
#
_symmetry.space_group_name_H-M   'P 1'
#
loop_
_entity.id
_entity.type
_entity.pdbx_description
1 polymer ?
#
loop_
_entity_poly.entity_id
_entity_poly.type
_entity_poly.pdbx_seq_one_letter_code
_entity_poly.pdbx_strand_id
1 'polypeptide(L)'
;MSFKYSLNWLEMKGIQDKQALLHLLKDHDQKSYEYSLYVAMLNDALGMELGMEEEERYAVFLCGLFHDIGKLGMDKSFIHYPDSYSKDMIDEMKKHVTGGVDLLSFIEADPILIDAVRHHHTNYDGSGYPGGKVRKGIPLHARMTRISDSADAYMTNRSYKAGGPIMGLKSDLSQFEGSWYDPYILDHYFSMHERITGEAERRGVDNLDKEVYMRMIFDLYAKDSFERFLKEWMD
;
A
#
# COMPACT_ATOMS: atom_id res chain seq x y z
N MET A 1 -5.95 4.56 -27.26
CA MET A 1 -4.58 4.18 -26.82
C MET A 1 -4.71 2.82 -26.16
N SER A 2 -3.85 1.84 -26.47
CA SER A 2 -3.84 0.54 -25.79
C SER A 2 -2.60 0.47 -24.94
N PHE A 3 -2.78 0.46 -23.62
CA PHE A 3 -1.68 0.24 -22.67
C PHE A 3 -1.40 -1.25 -22.57
N LYS A 4 -0.13 -1.62 -22.45
CA LYS A 4 0.30 -3.01 -22.33
C LYS A 4 1.30 -3.15 -21.22
N TYR A 5 0.98 -3.99 -20.24
CA TYR A 5 1.92 -4.35 -19.19
C TYR A 5 3.10 -5.12 -19.77
N SER A 6 4.33 -4.74 -19.40
CA SER A 6 5.56 -5.41 -19.84
C SER A 6 6.72 -5.10 -18.91
N LEU A 7 7.41 -6.14 -18.44
CA LEU A 7 8.69 -6.01 -17.73
C LEU A 7 9.90 -6.09 -18.69
N ASN A 8 9.69 -6.21 -20.01
CA ASN A 8 10.79 -6.44 -20.96
C ASN A 8 11.81 -5.30 -21.05
N TRP A 9 11.46 -4.11 -20.57
CA TRP A 9 12.37 -2.97 -20.52
C TRP A 9 13.35 -3.05 -19.34
N LEU A 10 13.06 -3.88 -18.33
CA LEU A 10 13.96 -4.13 -17.22
C LEU A 10 15.03 -5.14 -17.63
N GLU A 11 16.29 -4.73 -17.53
CA GLU A 11 17.41 -5.67 -17.57
C GLU A 11 17.50 -6.43 -16.24
N MET A 12 16.65 -7.46 -16.09
CA MET A 12 16.53 -8.25 -14.85
C MET A 12 17.87 -8.75 -14.30
N LYS A 13 18.87 -9.00 -15.16
CA LYS A 13 20.21 -9.46 -14.75
C LYS A 13 20.99 -8.48 -13.85
N GLY A 14 20.61 -7.20 -13.82
CA GLY A 14 21.23 -6.18 -12.96
C GLY A 14 20.54 -6.00 -11.61
N ILE A 15 19.37 -6.62 -11.40
CA ILE A 15 18.56 -6.46 -10.19
C ILE A 15 18.94 -7.56 -9.22
N GLN A 16 19.62 -7.20 -8.12
CA GLN A 16 20.24 -8.16 -7.20
C GLN A 16 19.47 -8.31 -5.89
N ASP A 17 18.73 -7.28 -5.47
CA ASP A 17 18.07 -7.25 -4.17
C ASP A 17 16.83 -6.36 -4.16
N LYS A 18 16.20 -6.28 -2.98
CA LYS A 18 15.00 -5.50 -2.71
C LYS A 18 15.26 -4.00 -2.84
N GLN A 19 16.43 -3.51 -2.45
CA GLN A 19 16.81 -2.09 -2.53
C GLN A 19 16.90 -1.63 -3.99
N ALA A 20 17.53 -2.43 -4.86
CA ALA A 20 17.61 -2.17 -6.29
C ALA A 20 16.21 -2.04 -6.93
N LEU A 21 15.27 -2.90 -6.55
CA LEU A 21 13.88 -2.80 -7.03
C LEU A 21 13.21 -1.50 -6.62
N LEU A 22 13.35 -1.07 -5.36
CA LEU A 22 12.76 0.19 -4.90
C LEU A 22 13.38 1.41 -5.57
N HIS A 23 14.70 1.42 -5.76
CA HIS A 23 15.38 2.48 -6.51
C HIS A 23 14.87 2.56 -7.96
N LEU A 24 14.69 1.41 -8.62
CA LEU A 24 14.09 1.37 -9.95
C LEU A 24 12.66 1.91 -9.93
N LEU A 25 11.84 1.58 -8.92
CA LEU A 25 10.48 2.11 -8.81
C LEU A 25 10.48 3.61 -8.62
N LYS A 26 11.41 4.15 -7.82
CA LYS A 26 11.57 5.58 -7.58
C LYS A 26 11.93 6.33 -8.87
N ASP A 27 12.90 5.83 -9.63
CA ASP A 27 13.32 6.41 -10.92
C ASP A 27 12.22 6.28 -11.98
N HIS A 28 11.52 5.15 -11.98
CA HIS A 28 10.42 4.85 -12.89
C HIS A 28 9.16 5.62 -12.57
N ASP A 29 8.80 5.83 -11.31
CA ASP A 29 7.68 6.66 -10.90
C ASP A 29 7.78 7.06 -9.42
N GLN A 30 8.35 8.24 -9.19
CA GLN A 30 8.51 8.83 -7.86
C GLN A 30 7.21 8.83 -7.03
N LYS A 31 6.04 9.05 -7.67
CA LYS A 31 4.75 9.05 -6.96
C LYS A 31 4.34 7.66 -6.47
N SER A 32 4.56 6.61 -7.26
CA SER A 32 4.29 5.23 -6.84
C SER A 32 5.25 4.78 -5.73
N TYR A 33 6.49 5.25 -5.75
CA TYR A 33 7.43 5.04 -4.64
C TYR A 33 6.94 5.74 -3.35
N GLU A 34 6.56 7.02 -3.41
CA GLU A 34 6.00 7.76 -2.27
C GLU A 34 4.72 7.13 -1.73
N TYR A 35 3.83 6.68 -2.63
CA TYR A 35 2.63 5.93 -2.27
C TYR A 35 2.97 4.67 -1.46
N SER A 36 3.98 3.91 -1.92
CA SER A 36 4.41 2.70 -1.24
C SER A 36 4.99 2.98 0.16
N LEU A 37 5.72 4.09 0.32
CA LEU A 37 6.19 4.54 1.65
C LEU A 37 5.01 4.84 2.59
N TYR A 38 3.97 5.53 2.12
CA TYR A 38 2.79 5.82 2.94
C TYR A 38 2.02 4.55 3.33
N VAL A 39 1.87 3.59 2.41
CA VAL A 39 1.26 2.30 2.74
C VAL A 39 2.12 1.52 3.75
N ALA A 40 3.44 1.61 3.65
CA ALA A 40 4.36 1.01 4.62
C ALA A 40 4.20 1.64 6.01
N MET A 41 4.10 2.97 6.10
CA MET A 41 3.82 3.71 7.34
C MET A 41 2.50 3.27 7.99
N LEU A 42 1.44 3.20 7.20
CA LEU A 42 0.13 2.78 7.67
C LEU A 42 0.15 1.33 8.17
N ASN A 43 0.86 0.44 7.49
CA ASN A 43 1.00 -0.96 7.92
C ASN A 43 1.75 -1.10 9.24
N ASP A 44 2.84 -0.36 9.45
CA ASP A 44 3.59 -0.38 10.70
C ASP A 44 2.73 0.12 11.87
N ALA A 45 2.08 1.28 11.70
CA ALA A 45 1.18 1.85 12.70
C ALA A 45 -0.01 0.93 13.02
N LEU A 46 -0.60 0.31 11.99
CA LEU A 46 -1.67 -0.67 12.17
C LEU A 46 -1.18 -1.94 12.86
N GLY A 47 0.03 -2.41 12.55
CA GLY A 47 0.67 -3.53 13.24
C GLY A 47 0.85 -3.23 14.74
N MET A 48 1.24 -2.01 15.09
CA MET A 48 1.32 -1.57 16.48
C MET A 48 -0.04 -1.58 17.19
N GLU A 49 -1.10 -1.10 16.55
CA GLU A 49 -2.47 -1.15 17.11
C GLU A 49 -3.02 -2.59 17.22
N LEU A 50 -2.51 -3.51 16.41
CA LEU A 50 -2.79 -4.95 16.51
C LEU A 50 -1.95 -5.67 17.58
N GLY A 51 -1.02 -4.97 18.25
CA GLY A 51 -0.13 -5.54 19.26
C GLY A 51 0.97 -6.44 18.70
N MET A 52 1.39 -6.22 17.45
CA MET A 52 2.51 -6.94 16.83
C MET A 52 3.84 -6.50 17.43
N GLU A 53 4.76 -7.46 17.55
CA GLU A 53 6.14 -7.18 17.96
C GLU A 53 6.93 -6.50 16.83
N GLU A 54 8.07 -5.91 17.16
CA GLU A 54 8.85 -5.09 16.24
C GLU A 54 9.24 -5.83 14.94
N GLU A 55 9.64 -7.09 15.04
CA GLU A 55 10.02 -7.91 13.88
C GLU A 55 8.82 -8.20 12.96
N GLU A 56 7.64 -8.45 13.54
CA GLU A 56 6.40 -8.66 12.78
C GLU A 56 5.96 -7.37 12.08
N ARG A 57 6.06 -6.24 12.79
CA ARG A 57 5.80 -4.91 12.24
C ARG A 57 6.75 -4.57 11.09
N TYR A 58 8.04 -4.87 11.23
CA TYR A 58 9.01 -4.68 10.15
C TYR A 58 8.61 -5.49 8.90
N ALA A 59 8.16 -6.73 9.09
CA ALA A 59 7.72 -7.56 7.97
C ALA A 59 6.48 -6.98 7.26
N VAL A 60 5.48 -6.47 8.00
CA VAL A 60 4.29 -5.84 7.37
C VAL A 60 4.58 -4.45 6.81
N PHE A 61 5.55 -3.71 7.37
CA PHE A 61 6.10 -2.48 6.78
C PHE A 61 6.64 -2.79 5.38
N LEU A 62 7.49 -3.81 5.24
CA LEU A 62 8.01 -4.24 3.93
C LEU A 62 6.89 -4.71 3.00
N CYS A 63 5.87 -5.39 3.51
CA CYS A 63 4.70 -5.76 2.71
C CYS A 63 3.99 -4.53 2.10
N GLY A 64 3.90 -3.42 2.85
CA GLY A 64 3.37 -2.16 2.35
C GLY A 64 4.32 -1.47 1.37
N LEU A 65 5.62 -1.51 1.64
CA LEU A 65 6.63 -0.87 0.79
C LEU A 65 6.76 -1.54 -0.60
N PHE A 66 6.52 -2.84 -0.69
CA PHE A 66 6.66 -3.60 -1.93
C PHE A 66 5.35 -3.97 -2.62
N HIS A 67 4.18 -3.68 -2.03
CA HIS A 67 2.88 -4.17 -2.53
C HIS A 67 2.66 -3.87 -4.02
N ASP A 68 3.14 -2.70 -4.47
CA ASP A 68 2.93 -2.15 -5.80
C ASP A 68 4.18 -2.20 -6.70
N ILE A 69 5.22 -2.96 -6.31
CA ILE A 69 6.51 -2.99 -7.04
C ILE A 69 6.35 -3.40 -8.50
N GLY A 70 5.32 -4.18 -8.82
CA GLY A 70 5.00 -4.57 -10.19
C GLY A 70 4.56 -3.41 -11.09
N LYS A 71 4.31 -2.21 -10.58
CA LYS A 71 4.08 -1.00 -11.40
C LYS A 71 5.28 -0.64 -12.28
N LEU A 72 6.46 -1.20 -12.01
CA LEU A 72 7.58 -1.18 -12.95
C LEU A 72 7.17 -1.71 -14.34
N GLY A 73 6.26 -2.67 -14.44
CA GLY A 73 5.80 -3.16 -15.74
C GLY A 73 4.83 -2.23 -16.49
N MET A 74 4.54 -1.04 -15.97
CA MET A 74 3.56 -0.11 -16.52
C MET A 74 4.20 1.18 -17.03
N ASP A 75 3.78 1.64 -18.21
CA ASP A 75 4.21 2.95 -18.72
C ASP A 75 3.76 4.09 -17.81
N LYS A 76 4.58 5.14 -17.67
CA LYS A 76 4.24 6.37 -16.91
C LYS A 76 2.90 6.98 -17.35
N SER A 77 2.64 7.01 -18.66
CA SER A 77 1.38 7.54 -19.21
C SER A 77 0.16 6.68 -18.87
N PHE A 78 0.38 5.39 -18.55
CA PHE A 78 -0.67 4.52 -18.04
C PHE A 78 -0.93 4.78 -16.55
N ILE A 79 0.14 4.86 -15.74
CA ILE A 79 0.05 5.14 -14.29
C ILE A 79 -0.67 6.47 -14.04
N HIS A 80 -0.34 7.50 -14.82
CA HIS A 80 -0.87 8.86 -14.68
C HIS A 80 -2.06 9.16 -15.59
N TYR A 81 -2.75 8.13 -16.10
CA TYR A 81 -3.85 8.31 -17.03
C TYR A 81 -4.92 9.27 -16.45
N PRO A 82 -5.36 10.30 -17.22
CA PRO A 82 -6.14 11.41 -16.67
C PRO A 82 -7.65 11.15 -16.56
N ASP A 83 -8.12 9.98 -17.00
CA ASP A 83 -9.55 9.62 -17.04
C ASP A 83 -9.80 8.25 -16.38
N SER A 84 -11.06 7.82 -16.34
CA SER A 84 -11.43 6.49 -15.91
C SER A 84 -10.83 5.40 -16.82
N TYR A 85 -10.28 4.35 -16.22
CA TYR A 85 -9.78 3.19 -16.94
C TYR A 85 -10.90 2.43 -17.67
N SER A 86 -10.66 2.05 -18.93
CA SER A 86 -11.50 1.08 -19.62
C SER A 86 -11.33 -0.32 -19.02
N LYS A 87 -12.23 -1.26 -19.35
CA LYS A 87 -12.11 -2.65 -18.89
C LYS A 87 -10.75 -3.26 -19.25
N ASP A 88 -10.29 -3.07 -20.48
CA ASP A 88 -8.99 -3.59 -20.93
C ASP A 88 -7.83 -2.96 -20.15
N MET A 89 -7.93 -1.67 -19.83
CA MET A 89 -6.95 -0.99 -18.99
C MET A 89 -6.98 -1.54 -17.56
N ILE A 90 -8.15 -1.81 -16.98
CA ILE A 90 -8.25 -2.44 -15.67
C ILE A 90 -7.59 -3.83 -15.70
N ASP A 91 -7.81 -4.61 -16.74
CA ASP A 91 -7.22 -5.95 -16.86
C ASP A 91 -5.69 -5.90 -17.08
N GLU A 92 -5.16 -4.87 -17.73
CA GLU A 92 -3.71 -4.60 -17.81
C GLU A 92 -3.14 -4.08 -16.47
N MET A 93 -3.88 -3.24 -15.74
CA MET A 93 -3.49 -2.73 -14.43
C MET A 93 -3.33 -3.87 -13.42
N LYS A 94 -4.26 -4.84 -13.41
CA LYS A 94 -4.19 -6.01 -12.51
C LYS A 94 -2.90 -6.82 -12.62
N LYS A 95 -2.19 -6.73 -13.76
CA LYS A 95 -0.93 -7.45 -13.99
C LYS A 95 0.24 -6.94 -13.15
N HIS A 96 0.15 -5.77 -12.51
CA HIS A 96 1.15 -5.35 -11.53
C HIS A 96 1.26 -6.36 -10.36
N VAL A 97 0.17 -7.05 -10.02
CA VAL A 97 0.21 -8.11 -9.00
C VAL A 97 1.10 -9.26 -9.45
N THR A 98 0.86 -9.81 -10.64
CA THR A 98 1.63 -10.95 -11.16
C THR A 98 3.07 -10.55 -11.44
N GLY A 99 3.31 -9.39 -12.06
CA GLY A 99 4.67 -8.96 -12.32
C GLY A 99 5.43 -8.56 -11.05
N GLY A 100 4.76 -8.04 -10.02
CA GLY A 100 5.39 -7.82 -8.71
C GLY A 100 5.80 -9.13 -8.05
N VAL A 101 4.96 -10.17 -8.15
CA VAL A 101 5.31 -11.54 -7.73
C VAL A 101 6.51 -12.06 -8.51
N ASP A 102 6.54 -11.87 -9.84
CA ASP A 102 7.65 -12.33 -10.68
C ASP A 102 8.97 -11.64 -10.32
N LEU A 103 8.94 -10.31 -10.11
CA LEU A 103 10.10 -9.51 -9.70
C LEU A 103 10.65 -9.95 -8.35
N LEU A 104 9.79 -10.09 -7.34
CA LEU A 104 10.20 -10.51 -6.00
C LEU A 104 10.67 -11.97 -5.97
N SER A 105 10.05 -12.85 -6.76
CA SER A 105 10.48 -14.24 -6.88
C SER A 105 11.84 -14.36 -7.57
N PHE A 106 12.12 -13.50 -8.55
CA PHE A 106 13.40 -13.48 -9.27
C PHE A 106 14.59 -13.17 -8.35
N ILE A 107 14.41 -12.26 -7.40
CA ILE A 107 15.43 -11.92 -6.38
C ILE A 107 15.34 -12.79 -5.12
N GLU A 108 14.54 -13.87 -5.15
CA GLU A 108 14.34 -14.79 -4.02
C GLU A 108 13.93 -14.08 -2.71
N ALA A 109 13.06 -13.05 -2.82
CA ALA A 109 12.58 -12.31 -1.66
C ALA A 109 11.74 -13.18 -0.72
N ASP A 110 11.58 -12.70 0.52
CA ASP A 110 10.85 -13.40 1.57
C ASP A 110 9.42 -13.79 1.12
N PRO A 111 8.96 -15.04 1.37
CA PRO A 111 7.63 -15.49 0.95
C PRO A 111 6.48 -14.61 1.44
N ILE A 112 6.65 -13.98 2.61
CA ILE A 112 5.66 -13.05 3.17
C ILE A 112 5.44 -11.82 2.28
N LEU A 113 6.50 -11.26 1.68
CA LEU A 113 6.39 -10.14 0.75
C LEU A 113 5.71 -10.59 -0.56
N ILE A 114 6.08 -11.77 -1.07
CA ILE A 114 5.47 -12.34 -2.28
C ILE A 114 3.97 -12.56 -2.08
N ASP A 115 3.57 -13.09 -0.92
CA ASP A 115 2.16 -13.29 -0.57
C ASP A 115 1.41 -11.97 -0.39
N ALA A 116 2.05 -10.95 0.19
CA ALA A 116 1.49 -9.60 0.29
C ALA A 116 1.18 -9.03 -1.09
N VAL A 117 2.18 -9.00 -1.99
CA VAL A 117 2.00 -8.50 -3.35
C VAL A 117 0.94 -9.30 -4.08
N ARG A 118 0.97 -10.64 -3.97
CA ARG A 118 -0.02 -11.51 -4.62
C ARG A 118 -1.44 -11.22 -4.18
N HIS A 119 -1.67 -10.91 -2.90
CA HIS A 119 -3.01 -10.91 -2.31
C HIS A 119 -3.51 -9.56 -1.81
N HIS A 120 -2.76 -8.47 -1.93
CA HIS A 120 -3.19 -7.16 -1.42
C HIS A 120 -4.44 -6.59 -2.12
N HIS A 121 -4.85 -7.14 -3.27
CA HIS A 121 -6.13 -6.83 -3.94
C HIS A 121 -7.19 -7.94 -3.80
N THR A 122 -6.93 -8.97 -3.00
CA THR A 122 -7.92 -10.00 -2.68
C THR A 122 -8.86 -9.46 -1.60
N ASN A 123 -10.14 -9.27 -1.96
CA ASN A 123 -11.17 -8.84 -1.01
C ASN A 123 -11.49 -9.94 0.01
N TYR A 124 -11.89 -9.54 1.21
CA TYR A 124 -12.21 -10.44 2.32
C TYR A 124 -13.27 -11.52 1.98
N ASP A 125 -14.23 -11.19 1.13
CA ASP A 125 -15.28 -12.09 0.63
C ASP A 125 -14.86 -12.94 -0.60
N GLY A 126 -13.67 -12.71 -1.13
CA GLY A 126 -13.10 -13.40 -2.30
C GLY A 126 -13.39 -12.76 -3.66
N SER A 127 -14.11 -11.64 -3.73
CA SER A 127 -14.49 -10.96 -4.99
C SER A 127 -13.34 -10.22 -5.70
N GLY A 128 -12.19 -10.06 -5.03
CA GLY A 128 -11.01 -9.36 -5.56
C GLY A 128 -10.14 -10.22 -6.48
N TYR A 129 -8.88 -9.79 -6.71
CA TYR A 129 -7.93 -10.50 -7.57
C TYR A 129 -6.58 -10.79 -6.85
N PRO A 130 -5.90 -11.91 -7.17
CA PRO A 130 -6.28 -12.98 -8.11
C PRO A 130 -7.47 -13.84 -7.62
N GLY A 131 -8.03 -13.54 -6.45
CA GLY A 131 -9.20 -14.23 -5.91
C GLY A 131 -8.83 -15.59 -5.32
N GLY A 132 -9.82 -16.46 -5.11
CA GLY A 132 -9.62 -17.85 -4.70
C GLY A 132 -9.31 -18.08 -3.21
N LYS A 133 -9.01 -17.02 -2.46
CA LYS A 133 -8.92 -17.04 -0.99
C LYS A 133 -10.02 -16.18 -0.40
N VAL A 134 -10.53 -16.59 0.77
CA VAL A 134 -11.57 -15.87 1.50
C VAL A 134 -11.18 -15.77 2.97
N ARG A 135 -11.60 -14.68 3.61
CA ARG A 135 -11.46 -14.43 5.04
C ARG A 135 -10.04 -14.70 5.55
N LYS A 136 -9.88 -15.57 6.56
CA LYS A 136 -8.61 -15.96 7.16
C LYS A 136 -7.74 -16.86 6.25
N GLY A 137 -8.26 -17.32 5.12
CA GLY A 137 -7.43 -17.95 4.08
C GLY A 137 -6.51 -16.94 3.38
N ILE A 138 -6.88 -15.65 3.40
CA ILE A 138 -6.04 -14.54 2.93
C ILE A 138 -4.99 -14.24 4.01
N PRO A 139 -3.69 -14.18 3.65
CA PRO A 139 -2.64 -13.88 4.61
C PRO A 139 -2.90 -12.57 5.37
N LEU A 140 -2.53 -12.54 6.66
CA LEU A 140 -2.79 -11.39 7.55
C LEU A 140 -2.21 -10.09 6.99
N HIS A 141 -0.93 -10.11 6.59
CA HIS A 141 -0.23 -8.97 6.01
C HIS A 141 -0.91 -8.47 4.73
N ALA A 142 -1.48 -9.34 3.89
CA ALA A 142 -2.22 -8.92 2.70
C ALA A 142 -3.56 -8.26 3.05
N ARG A 143 -4.28 -8.75 4.07
CA ARG A 143 -5.50 -8.12 4.58
C ARG A 143 -5.22 -6.74 5.20
N MET A 144 -4.08 -6.58 5.88
CA MET A 144 -3.62 -5.28 6.39
C MET A 144 -3.30 -4.32 5.25
N THR A 145 -2.43 -4.74 4.31
CA THR A 145 -2.07 -3.93 3.15
C THR A 145 -3.29 -3.51 2.34
N ARG A 146 -4.31 -4.37 2.19
CA ARG A 146 -5.56 -4.01 1.50
C ARG A 146 -6.24 -2.78 2.10
N ILE A 147 -6.28 -2.67 3.43
CA ILE A 147 -6.91 -1.55 4.15
C ILE A 147 -6.01 -0.31 4.02
N SER A 148 -4.71 -0.44 4.29
CA SER A 148 -3.75 0.66 4.19
C SER A 148 -3.67 1.26 2.78
N ASP A 149 -3.61 0.41 1.75
CA ASP A 149 -3.65 0.80 0.33
C ASP A 149 -4.94 1.55 0.01
N SER A 150 -6.10 1.03 0.42
CA SER A 150 -7.39 1.69 0.15
C SER A 150 -7.52 3.03 0.88
N ALA A 151 -6.97 3.14 2.10
CA ALA A 151 -6.96 4.39 2.83
C ALA A 151 -6.06 5.44 2.18
N ASP A 152 -4.83 5.08 1.81
CA ASP A 152 -3.93 6.01 1.12
C ASP A 152 -4.50 6.44 -0.24
N ALA A 153 -5.07 5.48 -0.98
CA ALA A 153 -5.80 5.73 -2.22
C ALA A 153 -6.91 6.77 -2.07
N TYR A 154 -7.71 6.67 -0.99
CA TYR A 154 -8.79 7.60 -0.70
C TYR A 154 -8.25 9.02 -0.45
N MET A 155 -7.18 9.17 0.33
CA MET A 155 -6.60 10.46 0.71
C MET A 155 -5.79 11.12 -0.41
N THR A 156 -5.39 10.35 -1.44
CA THR A 156 -4.48 10.81 -2.49
C THR A 156 -5.22 11.53 -3.62
N ASN A 157 -4.74 12.73 -3.97
CA ASN A 157 -5.12 13.39 -5.21
C ASN A 157 -4.58 12.62 -6.42
N ARG A 158 -5.48 12.13 -7.28
CA ARG A 158 -5.17 11.45 -8.54
C ARG A 158 -5.44 12.36 -9.72
N SER A 159 -4.83 12.07 -10.87
CA SER A 159 -4.99 12.88 -12.10
C SER A 159 -6.45 13.16 -12.48
N TYR A 160 -7.34 12.22 -12.18
CA TYR A 160 -8.77 12.25 -12.54
C TYR A 160 -9.71 12.56 -11.35
N LYS A 161 -9.21 12.63 -10.11
CA LYS A 161 -10.06 12.77 -8.92
C LYS A 161 -9.28 13.36 -7.75
N ALA A 162 -9.85 14.38 -7.09
CA ALA A 162 -9.36 14.86 -5.81
C ALA A 162 -9.46 13.77 -4.72
N GLY A 163 -8.50 13.77 -3.80
CA GLY A 163 -8.55 12.94 -2.60
C GLY A 163 -9.74 13.31 -1.73
N GLY A 164 -10.24 12.33 -0.99
CA GLY A 164 -11.29 12.54 -0.01
C GLY A 164 -10.76 13.22 1.27
N PRO A 165 -11.65 13.89 2.03
CA PRO A 165 -11.27 14.51 3.30
C PRO A 165 -10.94 13.46 4.36
N ILE A 166 -9.93 13.70 5.19
CA ILE A 166 -9.49 12.76 6.25
C ILE A 166 -10.65 12.33 7.17
N MET A 167 -11.50 13.28 7.56
CA MET A 167 -12.67 12.99 8.40
C MET A 167 -13.72 12.08 7.73
N GLY A 168 -13.71 11.97 6.39
CA GLY A 168 -14.57 11.08 5.64
C GLY A 168 -14.04 9.66 5.48
N LEU A 169 -12.78 9.41 5.86
CA LEU A 169 -12.10 8.13 5.62
C LEU A 169 -12.82 6.95 6.31
N LYS A 170 -13.21 7.11 7.58
CA LYS A 170 -13.95 6.07 8.32
C LYS A 170 -15.26 5.69 7.63
N SER A 171 -16.01 6.71 7.18
CA SER A 171 -17.27 6.51 6.47
C SER A 171 -17.06 5.79 5.13
N ASP A 172 -16.03 6.19 4.36
CA ASP A 172 -15.70 5.56 3.08
C ASP A 172 -15.40 4.06 3.25
N LEU A 173 -14.46 3.72 4.14
CA LEU A 173 -14.03 2.33 4.32
C LEU A 173 -15.11 1.44 4.94
N SER A 174 -15.94 1.98 5.85
CA SER A 174 -16.99 1.21 6.54
C SER A 174 -18.02 0.60 5.59
N GLN A 175 -18.20 1.19 4.39
CA GLN A 175 -19.12 0.67 3.37
C GLN A 175 -18.71 -0.71 2.84
N PHE A 176 -17.44 -1.10 3.01
CA PHE A 176 -16.90 -2.37 2.51
C PHE A 176 -16.45 -3.30 3.64
N GLU A 177 -16.86 -3.04 4.88
CA GLU A 177 -16.60 -3.92 6.02
C GLU A 177 -17.16 -5.32 5.76
N GLY A 178 -16.35 -6.36 5.98
CA GLY A 178 -16.75 -7.76 5.82
C GLY A 178 -16.87 -8.23 4.36
N SER A 179 -16.85 -7.31 3.39
CA SER A 179 -16.75 -7.64 1.96
C SER A 179 -15.32 -7.47 1.45
N TRP A 180 -14.76 -6.26 1.49
CA TRP A 180 -13.39 -6.02 1.05
C TRP A 180 -12.40 -6.14 2.20
N TYR A 181 -12.80 -5.68 3.38
CA TYR A 181 -11.92 -5.56 4.53
C TYR A 181 -12.27 -6.57 5.60
N ASP A 182 -11.23 -7.07 6.28
CA ASP A 182 -11.43 -7.86 7.50
C ASP A 182 -11.97 -6.94 8.61
N PRO A 183 -13.17 -7.20 9.17
CA PRO A 183 -13.76 -6.36 10.21
C PRO A 183 -12.86 -6.16 11.43
N TYR A 184 -12.12 -7.20 11.82
CA TYR A 184 -11.22 -7.13 12.98
C TYR A 184 -10.09 -6.11 12.72
N ILE A 185 -9.43 -6.23 11.56
CA ILE A 185 -8.32 -5.33 11.22
C ILE A 185 -8.83 -3.90 10.97
N LEU A 186 -10.02 -3.76 10.36
CA LEU A 186 -10.63 -2.46 10.09
C LEU A 186 -10.97 -1.70 11.39
N ASP A 187 -11.44 -2.39 12.42
CA ASP A 187 -11.71 -1.79 13.73
C ASP A 187 -10.44 -1.23 14.40
N HIS A 188 -9.33 -1.97 14.32
CA HIS A 188 -8.02 -1.48 14.76
C HIS A 188 -7.53 -0.30 13.91
N TYR A 189 -7.78 -0.31 12.60
CA TYR A 189 -7.47 0.85 11.75
C TYR A 189 -8.30 2.08 12.15
N PHE A 190 -9.57 1.92 12.51
CA PHE A 190 -10.39 3.03 12.98
C PHE A 190 -9.95 3.55 14.35
N SER A 191 -9.53 2.68 15.26
CA SER A 191 -8.91 3.09 16.53
C SER A 191 -7.65 3.93 16.29
N MET A 192 -6.80 3.49 15.35
CA MET A 192 -5.61 4.23 14.91
C MET A 192 -5.98 5.63 14.38
N HIS A 193 -6.96 5.68 13.47
CA HIS A 193 -7.44 6.90 12.82
C HIS A 193 -8.05 7.90 13.82
N GLU A 194 -8.83 7.42 14.80
CA GLU A 194 -9.42 8.24 15.86
C GLU A 194 -8.34 8.81 16.78
N ARG A 195 -7.30 8.04 17.10
CA ARG A 195 -6.15 8.54 17.87
C ARG A 195 -5.45 9.69 17.13
N ILE A 196 -5.24 9.53 15.82
CA ILE A 196 -4.58 10.54 14.99
C ILE A 196 -5.42 11.81 14.90
N THR A 197 -6.69 11.68 14.53
CA THR A 197 -7.60 12.84 14.38
C THR A 197 -7.84 13.55 15.71
N GLY A 198 -7.98 12.81 16.82
CA GLY A 198 -8.10 13.40 18.16
C GLY A 198 -6.82 14.08 18.66
N GLU A 199 -5.63 13.57 18.29
CA GLU A 199 -4.37 14.30 18.53
C GLU A 199 -4.29 15.57 17.66
N ALA A 200 -4.77 15.52 16.41
CA ALA A 200 -4.77 16.68 15.50
C ALA A 200 -5.60 17.82 16.10
N GLU A 201 -6.79 17.48 16.58
CA GLU A 201 -7.68 18.41 17.26
C GLU A 201 -7.03 18.98 18.53
N ARG A 202 -6.41 18.14 19.37
CA ARG A 202 -5.69 18.60 20.57
C ARG A 202 -4.52 19.53 20.26
N ARG A 203 -3.85 19.36 19.11
CA ARG A 203 -2.77 20.23 18.63
C ARG A 203 -3.28 21.50 17.93
N GLY A 204 -4.59 21.66 17.72
CA GLY A 204 -5.17 22.79 17.00
C GLY A 204 -4.82 22.78 15.51
N VAL A 205 -4.77 21.61 14.88
CA VAL A 205 -4.53 21.48 13.43
C VAL A 205 -5.76 21.97 12.67
N ASP A 206 -5.65 23.13 12.03
CA ASP A 206 -6.76 23.75 11.28
C ASP A 206 -7.12 23.01 9.98
N ASN A 207 -6.13 22.40 9.31
CA ASN A 207 -6.33 21.64 8.07
C ASN A 207 -5.59 20.30 8.15
N LEU A 208 -6.34 19.23 8.43
CA LEU A 208 -5.81 17.87 8.42
C LEU A 208 -5.91 17.30 7.01
N ASP A 209 -4.91 17.60 6.18
CA ASP A 209 -4.72 16.97 4.87
C ASP A 209 -3.88 15.68 4.99
N LYS A 210 -3.66 15.00 3.85
CA LYS A 210 -2.86 13.76 3.79
C LYS A 210 -1.46 13.94 4.37
N GLU A 211 -0.76 15.02 4.05
CA GLU A 211 0.62 15.22 4.49
C GLU A 211 0.67 15.42 6.02
N VAL A 212 -0.23 16.23 6.56
CA VAL A 212 -0.35 16.39 8.01
C VAL A 212 -0.72 15.06 8.66
N TYR A 213 -1.69 14.33 8.11
CA TYR A 213 -2.10 13.02 8.64
C TYR A 213 -0.94 12.01 8.69
N MET A 214 -0.13 11.94 7.64
CA MET A 214 1.06 11.07 7.59
C MET A 214 2.15 11.52 8.57
N ARG A 215 2.38 12.83 8.74
CA ARG A 215 3.27 13.36 9.78
C ARG A 215 2.78 13.00 11.18
N MET A 216 1.47 12.99 11.41
CA MET A 216 0.92 12.60 12.71
C MET A 216 1.04 11.11 12.97
N ILE A 217 0.91 10.26 11.94
CA ILE A 217 1.26 8.84 12.06
C ILE A 217 2.73 8.70 12.48
N PHE A 218 3.63 9.43 11.80
CA PHE A 218 5.04 9.44 12.12
C PHE A 218 5.29 9.78 13.61
N ASP A 219 4.72 10.89 14.07
CA ASP A 219 4.91 11.38 15.44
C ASP A 219 4.38 10.43 16.53
N LEU A 220 3.29 9.72 16.24
CA LEU A 220 2.58 8.90 17.22
C LEU A 220 3.05 7.45 17.26
N TYR A 221 3.42 6.87 16.11
CA TYR A 221 3.70 5.44 15.98
C TYR A 221 5.16 5.12 15.65
N ALA A 222 5.90 6.11 15.14
CA ALA A 222 7.04 5.84 14.28
C ALA A 222 8.40 6.32 14.86
N LYS A 223 8.42 6.89 16.07
CA LYS A 223 9.62 7.57 16.61
C LYS A 223 10.88 6.70 16.69
N ASP A 224 10.79 5.44 17.12
CA ASP A 224 11.99 4.60 17.30
C ASP A 224 12.15 3.54 16.20
N SER A 225 11.08 2.81 15.87
CA SER A 225 11.18 1.67 14.96
C SER A 225 11.13 2.08 13.49
N PHE A 226 10.25 3.01 13.14
CA PHE A 226 10.09 3.46 11.76
C PHE A 226 11.20 4.39 11.28
N GLU A 227 11.76 5.24 12.14
CA GLU A 227 12.98 5.98 11.79
C GLU A 227 14.12 5.04 11.40
N ARG A 228 14.26 3.92 12.11
CA ARG A 228 15.24 2.88 11.79
C ARG A 228 14.91 2.18 10.48
N PHE A 229 13.64 1.83 10.26
CA PHE A 229 13.20 1.23 9.00
C PHE A 229 13.45 2.17 7.82
N LEU A 230 13.04 3.44 7.89
CA LEU A 230 13.27 4.39 6.81
C LEU A 230 14.76 4.60 6.51
N LYS A 231 15.62 4.73 7.53
CA LYS A 231 17.07 4.85 7.31
C LYS A 231 17.64 3.67 6.54
N GLU A 232 17.13 2.46 6.76
CA GLU A 232 17.57 1.27 6.02
C GLU A 232 17.16 1.29 4.53
N TRP A 233 16.09 2.01 4.18
CA TRP A 233 15.48 1.98 2.85
C TRP A 233 15.53 3.29 2.06
N MET A 234 15.92 4.40 2.70
CA MET A 234 15.99 5.74 2.10
C MET A 234 17.42 6.26 1.88
N ASP A 235 18.43 5.62 2.49
CA ASP A 235 19.86 5.93 2.34
C ASP A 235 20.52 5.09 1.24
#